data_AF-A0A7J6RXB1-F1
#
_entry.id   AF-A0A7J6RXB1-F1
#
_cell.length_a   1.000
_cell.length_b   1.000
_cell.length_c   1.000
_cell.angle_alpha   90.00
_cell.angle_beta   90.00
_cell.angle_gamma   90.00
#
_symmetry.space_group_name_H-M   'P 1'
#
loop_
_entity.id
_entity.type
_entity.pdbx_description
1 polymer ?
#
loop_
_entity_poly.entity_id
_entity_poly.type
_entity_poly.pdbx_seq_one_letter_code
_entity_poly.pdbx_strand_id
1 'polypeptide(L)'
;MQQQNGLRHQDYHRYRQYCSRRLHRIRKATKLTNGRERFKKCAIPDDFSLDKVLEIPLVSAERAWAYSAELLGVYAQFIEDKPALRYHGIGRLRKAVRYAQILLAMCRVHCDSRTVMEAEAYESFMSVMLVVQWPWPVEVSFARRSVLEFNLEEFPAALEKLTLANDLYQKLSVLTTSTSEKELKLEKAYYAQMLDSDIAPKLRQCRYYADESHLTERKKESSAAKEGAKASKNQVAILQQIDAVKARGDARGDVMTLAEYYDSTDDNISAAIDGCSEVAGLCQE
;
A
#
# COMPACT_ATOMS: atom_id res chain seq x y z
N MET A 1 17.93 0.98 9.90
CA MET A 1 17.59 2.31 9.32
C MET A 1 16.31 2.93 9.87
N GLN A 2 15.23 2.18 10.02
CA GLN A 2 13.91 2.70 10.38
C GLN A 2 13.83 3.30 11.80
N GLN A 3 14.28 2.55 12.82
CA GLN A 3 14.19 2.95 14.24
C GLN A 3 14.86 4.31 14.56
N GLN A 4 16.01 4.58 13.95
CA GLN A 4 16.77 5.82 14.16
C GLN A 4 16.17 7.04 13.46
N ASN A 5 15.30 6.84 12.47
CA ASN A 5 14.84 7.90 11.55
C ASN A 5 13.34 8.21 11.65
N GLY A 6 12.69 7.86 12.77
CA GLY A 6 11.33 8.29 13.08
C GLY A 6 10.37 7.17 13.49
N LEU A 7 10.60 5.93 13.04
CA LEU A 7 9.64 4.83 13.27
C LEU A 7 9.49 4.42 14.73
N ARG A 8 10.49 4.71 15.59
CA ARG A 8 10.35 4.53 17.04
C ARG A 8 9.15 5.31 17.63
N HIS A 9 8.80 6.44 17.02
CA HIS A 9 7.68 7.30 17.42
C HIS A 9 6.56 7.31 16.37
N GLN A 10 6.53 6.34 15.46
CA GLN A 10 5.57 6.25 14.35
C GLN A 10 5.56 7.50 13.44
N ASP A 11 6.66 8.25 13.37
CA ASP A 11 6.80 9.41 12.50
C ASP A 11 7.24 8.96 11.09
N TYR A 12 6.25 8.57 10.30
CA TYR A 12 6.44 8.13 8.91
C TYR A 12 6.88 9.28 7.99
N HIS A 13 6.47 10.51 8.28
CA HIS A 13 6.83 11.69 7.50
C HIS A 13 8.35 11.95 7.56
N ARG A 14 8.92 11.91 8.77
CA ARG A 14 10.37 12.05 8.97
C ARG A 14 11.16 10.94 8.28
N TYR A 15 10.66 9.70 8.36
CA TYR A 15 11.29 8.57 7.67
C TYR A 15 11.23 8.73 6.14
N ARG A 16 10.10 9.17 5.58
CA ARG A 16 9.95 9.49 4.15
C ARG A 16 10.94 10.55 3.67
N GLN A 17 11.15 11.60 4.46
CA GLN A 17 12.15 12.64 4.16
C GLN A 17 13.58 12.10 4.22
N TYR A 18 13.89 11.23 5.19
CA TYR A 18 15.16 10.52 5.25
C TYR A 18 15.41 9.71 3.98
N CYS A 19 14.44 8.88 3.56
CA CYS A 19 14.55 8.06 2.35
C CYS A 19 14.73 8.93 1.10
N SER A 20 14.04 10.07 1.01
CA SER A 20 14.21 11.02 -0.10
C SER A 20 15.64 11.59 -0.17
N ARG A 21 16.20 12.01 0.96
CA ARG A 21 17.59 12.51 1.02
C ARG A 21 18.61 11.40 0.75
N ARG A 22 18.38 10.19 1.28
CA ARG A 22 19.24 9.02 1.02
C ARG A 22 19.24 8.67 -0.46
N LEU A 23 18.06 8.57 -1.10
CA LEU A 23 17.92 8.28 -2.51
C LEU A 23 18.65 9.31 -3.40
N HIS A 24 18.56 10.60 -3.06
CA HIS A 24 19.31 11.64 -3.75
C HIS A 24 20.83 11.45 -3.64
N ARG A 25 21.33 11.18 -2.43
CA ARG A 25 22.77 10.92 -2.20
C ARG A 25 23.27 9.69 -2.95
N ILE A 26 22.50 8.60 -2.94
CA ILE A 26 22.83 7.36 -3.67
C ILE A 26 22.91 7.65 -5.16
N ARG A 27 21.88 8.27 -5.74
CA ARG A 27 21.85 8.60 -7.18
C ARG A 27 22.99 9.51 -7.60
N LYS A 28 23.37 10.47 -6.75
CA LYS A 28 24.54 11.33 -7.00
C LYS A 28 25.84 10.53 -6.95
N ALA A 29 25.98 9.61 -5.99
CA ALA A 29 27.16 8.77 -5.83
C ALA A 29 27.32 7.74 -6.98
N THR A 30 26.22 7.17 -7.46
CA THR A 30 26.22 6.22 -8.58
C THR A 30 26.16 6.89 -9.95
N LYS A 31 26.08 8.23 -10.00
CA LYS A 31 25.87 9.04 -11.22
C LYS A 31 24.57 8.70 -11.98
N LEU A 32 23.62 8.02 -11.33
CA LEU A 32 22.29 7.67 -11.87
C LEU A 32 21.25 8.76 -11.53
N THR A 33 21.58 10.00 -11.86
CA THR A 33 20.70 11.16 -11.63
C THR A 33 19.70 11.33 -12.76
N ASN A 34 18.46 11.70 -12.43
CA ASN A 34 17.47 12.06 -13.44
C ASN A 34 17.87 13.38 -14.14
N GLY A 35 17.35 13.59 -15.36
CA GLY A 35 17.62 14.81 -16.13
C GLY A 35 17.25 16.09 -15.38
N ARG A 36 18.12 17.12 -15.46
CA ARG A 36 18.02 18.38 -14.70
C ARG A 36 17.10 19.42 -15.36
N GLU A 37 17.14 19.53 -16.69
CA GLU A 37 16.37 20.53 -17.44
C GLU A 37 14.99 20.01 -17.87
N ARG A 38 14.96 18.82 -18.48
CA ARG A 38 13.73 18.06 -18.72
C ARG A 38 13.80 16.76 -17.95
N PHE A 39 12.70 16.37 -17.31
CA PHE A 39 12.63 15.12 -16.55
C PHE A 39 12.84 13.93 -17.51
N LYS A 40 14.05 13.38 -17.49
CA LYS A 40 14.37 12.10 -18.11
C LYS A 40 14.66 11.11 -16.98
N LYS A 41 13.82 10.07 -16.88
CA LYS A 41 14.00 9.01 -15.89
C LYS A 41 15.29 8.26 -16.22
N CYS A 42 16.27 8.34 -15.33
CA CYS A 42 17.47 7.52 -15.45
C CYS A 42 17.13 6.09 -15.02
N ALA A 43 17.10 5.18 -16.00
CA ALA A 43 16.96 3.76 -15.78
C ALA A 43 18.20 3.22 -15.04
N ILE A 44 17.98 2.15 -14.28
CA ILE A 44 19.10 1.44 -13.65
C ILE A 44 19.69 0.54 -14.75
N PRO A 45 21.01 0.59 -15.01
CA PRO A 45 21.65 -0.31 -15.97
C PRO A 45 21.51 -1.77 -15.54
N ASP A 46 21.38 -2.67 -16.50
CA ASP A 46 21.32 -4.12 -16.26
C ASP A 46 22.68 -4.70 -15.82
N ASP A 47 23.78 -4.01 -16.10
CA ASP A 47 25.12 -4.37 -15.62
C ASP A 47 25.60 -3.31 -14.62
N PHE A 48 25.71 -3.69 -13.35
CA PHE A 48 26.24 -2.82 -12.31
C PHE A 48 27.19 -3.59 -11.39
N SER A 49 28.36 -3.00 -11.15
CA SER A 49 29.37 -3.51 -10.21
C SER A 49 29.23 -2.91 -8.79
N LEU A 50 28.40 -1.88 -8.63
CA LEU A 50 28.28 -1.13 -7.38
C LEU A 50 27.07 -1.60 -6.56
N ASP A 51 27.30 -2.19 -5.39
CA ASP A 51 26.26 -2.59 -4.43
C ASP A 51 25.27 -1.46 -4.11
N LYS A 52 25.76 -0.21 -4.13
CA LYS A 52 24.97 1.01 -3.92
C LYS A 52 23.82 1.19 -4.91
N VAL A 53 23.87 0.53 -6.07
CA VAL A 53 22.80 0.57 -7.08
C VAL A 53 21.57 -0.20 -6.60
N LEU A 54 21.74 -1.32 -5.89
CA LEU A 54 20.65 -2.10 -5.27
C LEU A 54 19.89 -1.31 -4.20
N GLU A 55 20.57 -0.36 -3.54
CA GLU A 55 19.90 0.51 -2.58
C GLU A 55 18.87 1.45 -3.23
N ILE A 56 18.96 1.71 -4.54
CA ILE A 56 18.02 2.60 -5.24
C ILE A 56 16.59 2.05 -5.21
N PRO A 57 16.31 0.83 -5.71
CA PRO A 57 14.97 0.24 -5.64
C PRO A 57 14.54 0.00 -4.19
N LEU A 58 15.44 -0.44 -3.30
CA LEU A 58 15.14 -0.63 -1.88
C LEU A 58 14.64 0.65 -1.19
N VAL A 59 15.42 1.74 -1.26
CA VAL A 59 15.04 3.03 -0.64
C VAL A 59 13.81 3.65 -1.35
N SER A 60 13.61 3.33 -2.63
CA SER A 60 12.41 3.76 -3.37
C SER A 60 11.15 3.03 -2.89
N ALA A 61 11.25 1.73 -2.59
CA ALA A 61 10.18 0.93 -1.98
C ALA A 61 9.84 1.46 -0.59
N GLU A 62 10.85 1.60 0.29
CA GLU A 62 10.69 2.14 1.65
C GLU A 62 10.04 3.52 1.67
N ARG A 63 10.43 4.42 0.76
CA ARG A 63 9.82 5.76 0.65
C ARG A 63 8.36 5.69 0.21
N ALA A 64 8.03 4.78 -0.71
CA ALA A 64 6.66 4.61 -1.18
C ALA A 64 5.78 4.02 -0.09
N TRP A 65 6.27 2.99 0.62
CA TRP A 65 5.63 2.39 1.78
C TRP A 65 5.41 3.41 2.90
N ALA A 66 6.44 4.16 3.30
CA ALA A 66 6.33 5.16 4.37
C ALA A 66 5.29 6.24 4.05
N TYR A 67 5.19 6.67 2.79
CA TYR A 67 4.15 7.63 2.40
C TYR A 67 2.76 6.97 2.44
N SER A 68 2.63 5.70 2.07
CA SER A 68 1.36 5.02 2.28
C SER A 68 1.00 4.93 3.76
N ALA A 69 1.95 4.56 4.62
CA ALA A 69 1.71 4.44 6.06
C ALA A 69 1.28 5.78 6.68
N GLU A 70 1.87 6.89 6.23
CA GLU A 70 1.46 8.25 6.60
C GLU A 70 0.02 8.54 6.16
N LEU A 71 -0.32 8.29 4.88
CA LEU A 71 -1.66 8.55 4.34
C LEU A 71 -2.73 7.68 4.99
N LEU A 72 -2.43 6.40 5.19
CA LEU A 72 -3.35 5.45 5.81
C LEU A 72 -3.47 5.67 7.32
N GLY A 73 -2.41 6.12 7.98
CA GLY A 73 -2.46 6.55 9.37
C GLY A 73 -3.33 7.79 9.57
N VAL A 74 -3.24 8.77 8.66
CA VAL A 74 -4.13 9.94 8.63
C VAL A 74 -5.57 9.54 8.29
N TYR A 75 -5.76 8.65 7.33
CA TYR A 75 -7.07 8.10 6.97
C TYR A 75 -7.75 7.45 8.18
N ALA A 76 -7.02 6.66 8.98
CA ALA A 76 -7.54 5.96 10.15
C ALA A 76 -8.03 6.88 11.29
N GLN A 77 -7.67 8.18 11.25
CA GLN A 77 -8.15 9.16 12.24
C GLN A 77 -9.52 9.75 11.88
N PHE A 78 -9.97 9.59 10.64
CA PHE A 78 -11.27 10.09 10.20
C PHE A 78 -12.38 9.07 10.48
N ILE A 79 -13.48 9.57 11.05
CA ILE A 79 -14.72 8.79 11.21
C ILE A 79 -15.44 8.67 9.86
N GLU A 80 -15.41 9.74 9.06
CA GLU A 80 -15.96 9.78 7.70
C GLU A 80 -14.99 9.20 6.68
N ASP A 81 -15.52 8.53 5.65
CA ASP A 81 -14.68 7.99 4.58
C ASP A 81 -14.08 9.10 3.72
N LYS A 82 -12.76 9.09 3.61
CA LYS A 82 -12.00 9.94 2.69
C LYS A 82 -11.39 9.08 1.58
N PRO A 83 -12.15 8.76 0.52
CA PRO A 83 -11.72 7.82 -0.51
C PRO A 83 -10.45 8.28 -1.23
N ALA A 84 -10.25 9.59 -1.41
CA ALA A 84 -9.04 10.13 -2.05
C ALA A 84 -7.75 9.77 -1.28
N LEU A 85 -7.76 9.88 0.06
CA LEU A 85 -6.61 9.50 0.89
C LEU A 85 -6.35 8.00 0.81
N ARG A 86 -7.42 7.20 0.83
CA ARG A 86 -7.35 5.75 0.72
C ARG A 86 -6.77 5.31 -0.63
N TYR A 87 -7.33 5.80 -1.74
CA TYR A 87 -6.85 5.46 -3.08
C TYR A 87 -5.40 5.89 -3.30
N HIS A 88 -5.02 7.06 -2.80
CA HIS A 88 -3.65 7.53 -2.89
C HIS A 88 -2.70 6.63 -2.08
N GLY A 89 -3.04 6.31 -0.83
CA GLY A 89 -2.27 5.38 0.00
C GLY A 89 -2.05 4.03 -0.68
N ILE A 90 -3.12 3.41 -1.17
CA ILE A 90 -3.04 2.13 -1.89
C ILE A 90 -2.17 2.26 -3.15
N GLY A 91 -2.32 3.34 -3.92
CA GLY A 91 -1.46 3.62 -5.07
C GLY A 91 0.02 3.70 -4.69
N ARG A 92 0.35 4.24 -3.52
CA ARG A 92 1.71 4.25 -2.97
C ARG A 92 2.20 2.84 -2.59
N LEU A 93 1.35 1.98 -2.01
CA LEU A 93 1.73 0.58 -1.72
C LEU A 93 1.98 -0.22 -2.98
N ARG A 94 1.11 -0.13 -4.00
CA ARG A 94 1.35 -0.79 -5.29
C ARG A 94 2.69 -0.38 -5.90
N LYS A 95 3.06 0.89 -5.74
CA LYS A 95 4.37 1.40 -6.17
C LYS A 95 5.51 0.82 -5.34
N ALA A 96 5.33 0.61 -4.03
CA ALA A 96 6.32 -0.06 -3.18
C ALA A 96 6.57 -1.50 -3.62
N VAL A 97 5.49 -2.27 -3.86
CA VAL A 97 5.56 -3.66 -4.36
C VAL A 97 6.32 -3.74 -5.68
N ARG A 98 6.00 -2.85 -6.64
CA ARG A 98 6.74 -2.80 -7.92
C ARG A 98 8.24 -2.57 -7.74
N TYR A 99 8.65 -1.72 -6.78
CA TYR A 99 10.07 -1.52 -6.49
C TYR A 99 10.71 -2.73 -5.81
N ALA A 100 9.98 -3.44 -4.94
CA ALA A 100 10.45 -4.69 -4.34
C ALA A 100 10.65 -5.80 -5.37
N GLN A 101 9.75 -5.90 -6.35
CA GLN A 101 9.89 -6.83 -7.49
C GLN A 101 11.09 -6.51 -8.37
N ILE A 102 11.33 -5.22 -8.65
CA ILE A 102 12.53 -4.78 -9.36
C ILE A 102 13.79 -5.13 -8.57
N LEU A 103 13.79 -4.91 -7.24
CA LEU A 103 14.91 -5.28 -6.38
C LEU A 103 15.19 -6.78 -6.45
N LEU A 104 14.17 -7.63 -6.31
CA LEU A 104 14.30 -9.08 -6.39
C LEU A 104 14.87 -9.54 -7.74
N ALA A 105 14.36 -8.96 -8.84
CA ALA A 105 14.87 -9.26 -10.18
C ALA A 105 16.36 -8.92 -10.31
N MET A 106 16.79 -7.79 -9.78
CA MET A 106 18.20 -7.39 -9.77
C MET A 106 19.05 -8.30 -8.88
N CYS A 107 18.56 -8.66 -7.68
CA CYS A 107 19.28 -9.54 -6.77
C CYS A 107 19.50 -10.93 -7.37
N ARG A 108 18.53 -11.47 -8.13
CA ARG A 108 18.66 -12.77 -8.79
C ARG A 108 19.77 -12.84 -9.84
N VAL A 109 20.12 -11.70 -10.44
CA VAL A 109 21.17 -11.63 -11.48
C VAL A 109 22.55 -11.37 -10.88
N HIS A 110 22.63 -10.50 -9.86
CA HIS A 110 23.92 -9.95 -9.40
C HIS A 110 24.33 -10.35 -7.98
N CYS A 111 23.44 -10.93 -7.18
CA CYS A 111 23.70 -11.16 -5.76
C CYS A 111 23.89 -12.64 -5.41
N ASP A 112 24.38 -12.87 -4.19
CA ASP A 112 24.48 -14.18 -3.58
C ASP A 112 23.10 -14.74 -3.22
N SER A 113 23.04 -16.07 -3.04
CA SER A 113 21.80 -16.78 -2.69
C SER A 113 21.15 -16.22 -1.40
N ARG A 114 21.95 -15.73 -0.45
CA ARG A 114 21.46 -15.12 0.79
C ARG A 114 20.72 -13.81 0.53
N THR A 115 21.32 -12.88 -0.22
CA THR A 115 20.66 -11.59 -0.53
C THR A 115 19.44 -11.80 -1.43
N VAL A 116 19.44 -12.81 -2.31
CA VAL A 116 18.25 -13.22 -3.07
C VAL A 116 17.13 -13.66 -2.12
N MET A 117 17.44 -14.46 -1.10
CA MET A 117 16.46 -14.89 -0.10
C MET A 117 15.90 -13.73 0.72
N GLU A 118 16.74 -12.76 1.11
CA GLU A 118 16.31 -11.53 1.79
C GLU A 118 15.39 -10.69 0.91
N ALA A 119 15.72 -10.53 -0.37
CA ALA A 119 14.90 -9.80 -1.33
C ALA A 119 13.56 -10.48 -1.60
N GLU A 120 13.52 -11.82 -1.63
CA GLU A 120 12.30 -12.60 -1.83
C GLU A 120 11.37 -12.51 -0.62
N ALA A 121 11.93 -12.60 0.59
CA ALA A 121 11.19 -12.39 1.82
C ALA A 121 10.61 -10.96 1.90
N TYR A 122 11.38 -9.96 1.47
CA TYR A 122 10.95 -8.56 1.42
C TYR A 122 9.84 -8.30 0.40
N GLU A 123 9.95 -8.86 -0.80
CA GLU A 123 8.90 -8.76 -1.84
C GLU A 123 7.60 -9.38 -1.35
N SER A 124 7.69 -10.58 -0.77
CA SER A 124 6.55 -11.30 -0.20
C SER A 124 5.88 -10.46 0.90
N PHE A 125 6.68 -9.90 1.81
CA PHE A 125 6.19 -9.03 2.88
C PHE A 125 5.50 -7.76 2.33
N MET A 126 6.10 -7.07 1.37
CA MET A 126 5.53 -5.87 0.76
C MET A 126 4.23 -6.15 0.00
N SER A 127 4.18 -7.29 -0.72
CA SER A 127 2.99 -7.78 -1.41
C SER A 127 1.85 -8.06 -0.43
N VAL A 128 2.15 -8.70 0.70
CA VAL A 128 1.15 -8.95 1.76
C VAL A 128 0.69 -7.65 2.41
N MET A 129 1.56 -6.65 2.59
CA MET A 129 1.18 -5.37 3.17
C MET A 129 0.13 -4.63 2.32
N LEU A 130 0.14 -4.81 1.00
CA LEU A 130 -0.90 -4.29 0.10
C LEU A 130 -2.27 -4.93 0.37
N VAL A 131 -2.30 -6.23 0.67
CA VAL A 131 -3.53 -7.02 0.90
C VAL A 131 -4.05 -6.88 2.34
N VAL A 132 -3.15 -6.86 3.33
CA VAL A 132 -3.51 -7.01 4.76
C VAL A 132 -3.70 -5.68 5.48
N GLN A 133 -3.06 -4.60 5.02
CA GLN A 133 -3.32 -3.25 5.53
C GLN A 133 -4.76 -2.79 5.24
N TRP A 134 -5.46 -3.52 4.36
CA TRP A 134 -6.88 -3.47 4.09
C TRP A 134 -7.60 -4.49 5.00
N PRO A 135 -8.37 -4.09 6.05
CA PRO A 135 -9.60 -3.28 5.92
C PRO A 135 -9.97 -2.38 7.15
N TRP A 136 -10.42 -1.14 6.95
CA TRP A 136 -11.12 -0.30 7.97
C TRP A 136 -12.00 0.77 7.29
N PRO A 137 -13.17 1.20 7.80
CA PRO A 137 -14.20 0.54 8.61
C PRO A 137 -15.22 -0.24 7.76
N VAL A 138 -15.89 -1.21 8.38
CA VAL A 138 -16.86 -2.14 7.78
C VAL A 138 -18.10 -1.42 7.19
N GLU A 139 -18.41 -0.21 7.66
CA GLU A 139 -19.62 0.51 7.24
C GLU A 139 -19.50 1.12 5.84
N VAL A 140 -18.30 1.55 5.43
CA VAL A 140 -18.09 2.15 4.10
C VAL A 140 -17.76 1.12 3.02
N SER A 141 -17.39 -0.10 3.43
CA SER A 141 -17.17 -1.24 2.53
C SER A 141 -18.48 -1.78 1.94
N PHE A 142 -19.63 -1.41 2.52
CA PHE A 142 -20.94 -1.84 2.02
C PHE A 142 -21.29 -1.27 0.63
N ALA A 143 -20.69 -0.14 0.25
CA ALA A 143 -20.95 0.51 -1.04
C ALA A 143 -20.12 -0.06 -2.22
N ARG A 144 -19.07 -0.85 -1.96
CA ARG A 144 -18.32 -1.59 -3.01
C ARG A 144 -18.13 -3.05 -2.60
N ARG A 145 -19.22 -3.80 -2.67
CA ARG A 145 -19.26 -5.24 -2.43
C ARG A 145 -18.27 -6.02 -3.31
N SER A 146 -18.04 -5.61 -4.56
CA SER A 146 -17.09 -6.29 -5.46
C SER A 146 -15.63 -6.18 -5.02
N VAL A 147 -15.22 -5.06 -4.42
CA VAL A 147 -13.83 -4.88 -3.95
C VAL A 147 -13.62 -5.64 -2.64
N LEU A 148 -14.62 -5.70 -1.76
CA LEU A 148 -14.53 -6.48 -0.53
C LEU A 148 -14.49 -7.99 -0.81
N GLU A 149 -15.31 -8.48 -1.74
CA GLU A 149 -15.32 -9.89 -2.18
C GLU A 149 -14.01 -10.27 -2.88
N PHE A 150 -13.48 -9.42 -3.79
CA PHE A 150 -12.18 -9.61 -4.42
C PHE A 150 -11.02 -9.70 -3.40
N ASN A 151 -11.03 -8.88 -2.35
CA ASN A 151 -9.98 -8.91 -1.33
C ASN A 151 -10.11 -10.09 -0.36
N LEU A 152 -11.32 -10.62 -0.14
CA LEU A 152 -11.52 -11.78 0.73
C LEU A 152 -10.97 -13.06 0.09
N GLU A 153 -11.04 -13.16 -1.24
CA GLU A 153 -10.46 -14.26 -2.02
C GLU A 153 -8.92 -14.24 -2.05
N GLU A 154 -8.29 -13.10 -1.77
CA GLU A 154 -6.82 -12.96 -1.77
C GLU A 154 -6.15 -13.24 -0.41
N PHE A 155 -6.89 -13.39 0.70
CA PHE A 155 -6.28 -13.71 2.01
C PHE A 155 -5.56 -15.07 2.06
N PRO A 156 -6.08 -16.15 1.44
CA PRO A 156 -5.33 -17.41 1.33
C PRO A 156 -4.00 -17.23 0.60
N ALA A 157 -4.00 -16.50 -0.53
CA ALA A 157 -2.78 -16.21 -1.28
C ALA A 157 -1.80 -15.31 -0.50
N ALA A 158 -2.33 -14.34 0.27
CA ALA A 158 -1.53 -13.53 1.17
C ALA A 158 -0.96 -14.35 2.35
N LEU A 159 -1.72 -15.30 2.88
CA LEU A 159 -1.27 -16.21 3.92
C LEU A 159 -0.10 -17.06 3.43
N GLU A 160 -0.20 -17.64 2.23
CA GLU A 160 0.90 -18.41 1.62
C GLU A 160 2.17 -17.58 1.48
N LYS A 161 2.07 -16.37 0.91
CA LYS A 161 3.20 -15.44 0.76
C LYS A 161 3.81 -15.05 2.11
N LEU A 162 2.98 -14.86 3.13
CA LEU A 162 3.44 -14.49 4.46
C LEU A 162 4.07 -15.67 5.20
N THR A 163 3.58 -16.89 5.01
CA THR A 163 4.23 -18.11 5.51
C THR A 163 5.58 -18.33 4.84
N LEU A 164 5.67 -18.09 3.53
CA LEU A 164 6.93 -18.11 2.80
C LEU A 164 7.91 -17.08 3.39
N ALA A 165 7.49 -15.83 3.56
CA ALA A 165 8.34 -14.80 4.14
C ALA A 165 8.83 -15.17 5.56
N ASN A 166 7.93 -15.73 6.39
CA ASN A 166 8.27 -16.21 7.73
C ASN A 166 9.36 -17.30 7.69
N ASP A 167 9.16 -18.33 6.87
CA ASP A 167 10.12 -19.44 6.74
C ASP A 167 11.47 -18.97 6.22
N LEU A 168 11.49 -18.03 5.26
CA LEU A 168 12.73 -17.45 4.74
C LEU A 168 13.46 -16.64 5.82
N TYR A 169 12.78 -15.79 6.58
CA TYR A 169 13.41 -15.04 7.67
C TYR A 169 13.88 -15.93 8.82
N GLN A 170 13.15 -17.00 9.13
CA GLN A 170 13.61 -18.01 10.08
C GLN A 170 14.90 -18.69 9.60
N LYS A 171 14.96 -19.10 8.34
CA LYS A 171 16.18 -19.67 7.74
C LYS A 171 17.35 -18.69 7.79
N LEU A 172 17.12 -17.42 7.42
CA LEU A 172 18.13 -16.36 7.47
C LEU A 172 18.67 -16.12 8.89
N SER A 173 17.80 -16.19 9.91
CA SER A 173 18.20 -16.05 11.32
C SER A 173 19.17 -17.14 11.81
N VAL A 174 19.07 -18.35 11.22
CA VAL A 174 19.95 -19.48 11.52
C VAL A 174 21.22 -19.42 10.68
N LEU A 175 21.11 -19.03 9.41
CA LEU A 175 22.22 -18.94 8.45
C LEU A 175 23.14 -17.73 8.67
N THR A 176 22.88 -16.91 9.68
CA THR A 176 23.67 -15.70 9.92
C THR A 176 25.12 -16.05 10.32
N THR A 177 26.06 -15.90 9.38
CA THR A 177 27.51 -16.07 9.59
C THR A 177 28.23 -14.74 9.38
N SER A 178 28.19 -13.86 10.39
CA SER A 178 28.87 -12.56 10.32
C SER A 178 30.20 -12.61 11.09
N THR A 179 31.27 -12.06 10.51
CA THR A 179 32.65 -12.15 11.04
C THR A 179 32.82 -11.42 12.38
N SER A 180 31.98 -10.42 12.65
CA SER A 180 31.96 -9.65 13.91
C SER A 180 30.78 -10.06 14.79
N GLU A 181 31.04 -10.40 16.05
CA GLU A 181 30.00 -10.77 17.02
C GLU A 181 28.93 -9.68 17.21
N LYS A 182 29.32 -8.40 17.07
CA LYS A 182 28.39 -7.26 17.18
C LYS A 182 27.41 -7.21 16.01
N GLU A 183 27.89 -7.46 14.79
CA GLU A 183 27.05 -7.47 13.59
C GLU A 183 26.12 -8.68 13.60
N LEU A 184 26.63 -9.83 14.02
CA LEU A 184 25.84 -11.04 14.21
C LEU A 184 24.67 -10.82 15.18
N LYS A 185 24.93 -10.18 16.33
CA LYS A 185 23.89 -9.84 17.31
C LYS A 185 22.86 -8.86 16.74
N LEU A 186 23.31 -7.83 16.02
CA LEU A 186 22.42 -6.84 15.42
C LEU A 186 21.51 -7.46 14.35
N GLU A 187 22.07 -8.33 13.52
CA GLU A 187 21.34 -8.97 12.43
C GLU A 187 20.31 -9.98 12.95
N LYS A 188 20.69 -10.81 13.92
CA LYS A 188 19.74 -11.72 14.59
C LYS A 188 18.61 -10.95 15.29
N ALA A 189 18.94 -9.84 15.95
CA ALA A 189 17.93 -8.98 16.56
C ALA A 189 16.97 -8.36 15.53
N TYR A 190 17.47 -8.01 14.34
CA TYR A 190 16.63 -7.52 13.24
C TYR A 190 15.64 -8.58 12.75
N TYR A 191 16.11 -9.80 12.46
CA TYR A 191 15.20 -10.87 12.01
C TYR A 191 14.18 -11.24 13.08
N ALA A 192 14.60 -11.33 14.35
CA ALA A 192 13.69 -11.56 15.46
C ALA A 192 12.61 -10.46 15.55
N GLN A 193 13.02 -9.19 15.42
CA GLN A 193 12.08 -8.07 15.39
C GLN A 193 11.08 -8.17 14.22
N MET A 194 11.56 -8.46 13.00
CA MET A 194 10.70 -8.62 11.81
C MET A 194 9.68 -9.75 12.01
N LEU A 195 10.12 -10.89 12.54
CA LEU A 195 9.28 -12.05 12.80
C LEU A 195 8.20 -11.75 13.85
N ASP A 196 8.60 -11.17 14.99
CA ASP A 196 7.70 -10.98 16.14
C ASP A 196 6.76 -9.77 15.98
N SER A 197 7.31 -8.64 15.52
CA SER A 197 6.58 -7.35 15.51
C SER A 197 5.80 -7.12 14.23
N ASP A 198 6.35 -7.53 13.08
CA ASP A 198 5.78 -7.19 11.78
C ASP A 198 5.03 -8.39 11.17
N ILE A 199 5.65 -9.56 11.09
CA ILE A 199 5.09 -10.73 10.40
C ILE A 199 4.03 -11.44 11.25
N ALA A 200 4.30 -11.71 12.54
CA ALA A 200 3.40 -12.49 13.37
C ALA A 200 1.99 -11.88 13.54
N PRO A 201 1.81 -10.56 13.74
CA PRO A 201 0.46 -9.97 13.78
C PRO A 201 -0.29 -10.12 12.46
N LYS A 202 0.41 -10.02 11.33
CA LYS A 202 -0.21 -10.15 10.01
C LYS A 202 -0.56 -11.60 9.69
N LEU A 203 0.23 -12.57 10.15
CA LEU A 203 -0.12 -13.99 10.05
C LEU A 203 -1.40 -14.30 10.82
N ARG A 204 -1.52 -13.79 12.06
CA ARG A 204 -2.75 -13.93 12.85
C ARG A 204 -3.95 -13.33 12.13
N GLN A 205 -3.78 -12.12 11.58
CA GLN A 205 -4.83 -11.45 10.81
C GLN A 205 -5.24 -12.24 9.56
N CYS A 206 -4.28 -12.76 8.78
CA CYS A 206 -4.57 -13.54 7.57
C CYS A 206 -5.26 -14.87 7.89
N ARG A 207 -4.77 -15.60 8.90
CA ARG A 207 -5.40 -16.86 9.36
C ARG A 207 -6.85 -16.64 9.76
N TYR A 208 -7.10 -15.59 10.55
CA TYR A 208 -8.45 -15.22 10.97
C TYR A 208 -9.41 -14.92 9.82
N TYR A 209 -8.92 -14.32 8.73
CA TYR A 209 -9.75 -14.02 7.55
C TYR A 209 -9.82 -15.15 6.52
N ALA A 210 -8.87 -16.09 6.55
CA ALA A 210 -8.85 -17.27 5.68
C ALA A 210 -9.81 -18.37 6.17
N ASP A 211 -10.10 -18.44 7.48
CA ASP A 211 -11.02 -19.44 8.03
C ASP A 211 -12.48 -19.16 7.61
N GLU A 212 -13.07 -20.07 6.83
CA GLU A 212 -14.43 -19.93 6.27
C GLU A 212 -15.53 -19.82 7.34
N SER A 213 -15.31 -20.39 8.53
CA SER A 213 -16.23 -20.33 9.67
C SER A 213 -16.56 -18.88 10.05
N HIS A 214 -15.57 -18.00 10.04
CA HIS A 214 -15.73 -16.60 10.39
C HIS A 214 -16.50 -15.80 9.31
N LEU A 215 -16.39 -16.21 8.04
CA LEU A 215 -17.22 -15.64 6.96
C LEU A 215 -18.71 -15.93 7.19
N THR A 216 -19.04 -17.10 7.73
CA THR A 216 -20.43 -17.46 8.06
C THR A 216 -20.96 -16.71 9.28
N GLU A 217 -20.14 -16.53 10.32
CA GLU A 217 -20.49 -15.74 11.51
C GLU A 217 -20.71 -14.27 11.15
N ARG A 218 -19.83 -13.65 10.36
CA ARG A 218 -20.06 -12.27 9.90
C ARG A 218 -21.25 -12.10 8.97
N LYS A 219 -21.55 -13.09 8.11
CA LYS A 219 -22.79 -13.06 7.31
C LYS A 219 -24.00 -13.03 8.23
N LYS A 220 -24.01 -13.82 9.32
CA LYS A 220 -25.06 -13.83 10.35
C LYS A 220 -25.14 -12.52 11.14
N GLU A 221 -24.00 -11.95 11.54
CA GLU A 221 -23.96 -10.64 12.23
C GLU A 221 -24.43 -9.50 11.31
N SER A 222 -24.08 -9.53 10.02
CA SER A 222 -24.53 -8.54 9.05
C SER A 222 -26.03 -8.65 8.74
N SER A 223 -26.60 -9.86 8.74
CA SER A 223 -28.05 -10.05 8.64
C SER A 223 -28.75 -9.61 9.92
N ALA A 224 -28.20 -9.90 11.09
CA ALA A 224 -28.74 -9.48 12.38
C ALA A 224 -28.69 -7.95 12.56
N ALA A 225 -27.62 -7.29 12.11
CA ALA A 225 -27.51 -5.83 12.10
C ALA A 225 -28.50 -5.18 11.12
N LYS A 226 -28.76 -5.80 9.95
CA LYS A 226 -29.80 -5.35 9.01
C LYS A 226 -31.21 -5.59 9.53
N GLU A 227 -31.43 -6.68 10.28
CA GLU A 227 -32.71 -6.98 10.92
C GLU A 227 -32.95 -6.08 12.14
N GLY A 228 -31.91 -5.75 12.93
CA GLY A 228 -31.97 -4.72 13.98
C GLY A 228 -32.11 -3.30 13.43
N ALA A 229 -31.64 -3.05 12.21
CA ALA A 229 -31.85 -1.81 11.46
C ALA A 229 -33.17 -1.78 10.67
N LYS A 230 -34.06 -2.78 10.80
CA LYS A 230 -35.47 -2.60 10.43
C LYS A 230 -36.11 -1.59 11.39
N ALA A 231 -35.97 -0.33 10.99
CA ALA A 231 -36.78 0.82 11.32
C ALA A 231 -36.98 1.12 12.81
N SER A 232 -36.04 1.86 13.39
CA SER A 232 -36.49 2.97 14.25
C SER A 232 -37.43 3.84 13.41
N LYS A 233 -38.65 4.10 13.89
CA LYS A 233 -39.64 4.95 13.20
C LYS A 233 -39.06 6.30 12.75
N ASN A 234 -38.05 6.80 13.47
CA ASN A 234 -37.36 8.04 13.16
C ASN A 234 -36.45 7.93 11.94
N GLN A 235 -35.82 6.77 11.70
CA GLN A 235 -34.88 6.59 10.59
C GLN A 235 -35.62 6.41 9.26
N VAL A 236 -36.80 5.77 9.29
CA VAL A 236 -37.72 5.73 8.13
C VAL A 236 -38.28 7.11 7.82
N ALA A 237 -38.63 7.91 8.84
CA ALA A 237 -39.10 9.29 8.65
C ALA A 237 -38.01 10.19 8.03
N ILE A 238 -36.76 10.05 8.45
CA ILE A 238 -35.62 10.78 7.87
C ILE A 238 -35.41 10.38 6.40
N LEU A 239 -35.47 9.09 6.07
CA LEU A 239 -35.34 8.62 4.68
C LEU A 239 -36.49 9.14 3.80
N GLN A 240 -37.73 9.11 4.31
CA GLN A 240 -38.88 9.68 3.59
C GLN A 240 -38.76 11.20 3.39
N GLN A 241 -38.19 11.93 4.35
CA GLN A 241 -37.89 13.35 4.21
C GLN A 241 -36.81 13.62 3.17
N ILE A 242 -35.74 12.82 3.14
CA ILE A 242 -34.67 12.92 2.15
C ILE A 242 -35.21 12.63 0.75
N ASP A 243 -36.04 11.61 0.59
CA ASP A 243 -36.64 11.26 -0.70
C ASP A 243 -37.64 12.34 -1.17
N ALA A 244 -38.39 12.95 -0.25
CA ALA A 244 -39.26 14.09 -0.57
C ALA A 244 -38.46 15.35 -0.97
N VAL A 245 -37.29 15.57 -0.38
CA VAL A 245 -36.38 16.66 -0.76
C VAL A 245 -35.72 16.39 -2.12
N LYS A 246 -35.31 15.15 -2.39
CA LYS A 246 -34.79 14.72 -3.70
C LYS A 246 -35.84 14.87 -4.79
N ALA A 247 -37.05 14.38 -4.59
CA ALA A 247 -38.14 14.55 -5.55
C ALA A 247 -38.49 16.03 -5.83
N ARG A 248 -38.32 16.92 -4.85
CA ARG A 248 -38.46 18.38 -5.05
C ARG A 248 -37.27 18.99 -5.80
N GLY A 249 -36.07 18.47 -5.63
CA GLY A 249 -34.86 18.88 -6.34
C GLY A 249 -34.88 18.43 -7.81
N ASP A 250 -35.27 17.18 -8.04
CA ASP A 250 -35.44 16.60 -9.38
C ASP A 250 -36.52 17.33 -10.18
N ALA A 251 -37.62 17.74 -9.53
CA ALA A 251 -38.68 18.55 -10.15
C ALA A 251 -38.25 20.00 -10.48
N ARG A 252 -37.15 20.49 -9.89
CA ARG A 252 -36.58 21.83 -10.16
C ARG A 252 -35.40 21.78 -11.14
N GLY A 253 -34.90 20.59 -11.47
CA GLY A 253 -33.73 20.41 -12.33
C GLY A 253 -32.40 20.83 -11.69
N ASP A 254 -32.35 21.01 -10.36
CA ASP A 254 -31.17 21.55 -9.64
C ASP A 254 -30.21 20.47 -9.13
N VAL A 255 -30.53 19.18 -9.27
CA VAL A 255 -29.74 18.08 -8.70
C VAL A 255 -29.12 17.25 -9.83
N MET A 256 -27.83 17.49 -10.06
CA MET A 256 -27.02 16.67 -10.97
C MET A 256 -26.94 15.24 -10.40
N THR A 257 -27.33 14.25 -11.19
CA THR A 257 -27.30 12.85 -10.77
C THR A 257 -25.86 12.38 -10.54
N LEU A 258 -25.66 11.34 -9.72
CA LEU A 258 -24.32 10.80 -9.48
C LEU A 258 -23.66 10.31 -10.78
N ALA A 259 -24.45 9.84 -11.74
CA ALA A 259 -23.99 9.50 -13.09
C ALA A 259 -23.53 10.75 -13.86
N GLU A 260 -24.29 11.84 -13.83
CA GLU A 260 -23.91 13.13 -14.44
C GLU A 260 -22.69 13.77 -13.74
N TYR A 261 -22.49 13.56 -12.43
CA TYR A 261 -21.27 13.94 -11.73
C TYR A 261 -20.06 13.14 -12.21
N TYR A 262 -20.22 11.84 -12.46
CA TYR A 262 -19.14 11.01 -13.00
C TYR A 262 -18.86 11.31 -14.47
N ASP A 263 -19.87 11.52 -15.32
CA ASP A 263 -19.67 11.94 -16.71
C ASP A 263 -18.97 13.31 -16.79
N SER A 264 -19.40 14.29 -15.97
CA SER A 264 -18.74 15.61 -15.93
C SER A 264 -17.34 15.58 -15.32
N THR A 265 -17.01 14.60 -14.48
CA THR A 265 -15.65 14.45 -13.91
C THR A 265 -14.76 13.57 -14.78
N ASP A 266 -15.29 12.60 -15.52
CA ASP A 266 -14.56 11.81 -16.52
C ASP A 266 -14.22 12.64 -17.76
N ASP A 267 -15.06 13.60 -18.16
CA ASP A 267 -14.71 14.59 -19.18
C ASP A 267 -13.59 15.53 -18.70
N ASN A 268 -13.58 15.91 -17.41
CA ASN A 268 -12.51 16.73 -16.82
C ASN A 268 -11.21 15.95 -16.59
N ILE A 269 -11.30 14.65 -16.30
CA ILE A 269 -10.15 13.76 -16.15
C ILE A 269 -9.60 13.36 -17.53
N SER A 270 -10.45 13.09 -18.52
CA SER A 270 -10.05 12.88 -19.92
C SER A 270 -9.47 14.16 -20.51
N ALA A 271 -10.06 15.34 -20.30
CA ALA A 271 -9.45 16.61 -20.72
C ALA A 271 -8.12 16.92 -19.99
N ALA A 272 -7.93 16.46 -18.75
CA ALA A 272 -6.64 16.55 -18.06
C ALA A 272 -5.60 15.54 -18.58
N ILE A 273 -6.05 14.39 -19.10
CA ILE A 273 -5.21 13.37 -19.74
C ILE A 273 -4.86 13.77 -21.18
N ASP A 274 -5.83 14.28 -21.94
CA ASP A 274 -5.71 14.76 -23.32
C ASP A 274 -4.95 16.09 -23.37
N GLY A 275 -5.17 17.00 -22.41
CA GLY A 275 -4.33 18.18 -22.21
C GLY A 275 -2.89 17.83 -21.87
N CYS A 276 -2.63 16.71 -21.18
CA CYS A 276 -1.27 16.18 -21.01
C CYS A 276 -0.66 15.60 -22.31
N SER A 277 -1.48 15.27 -23.31
CA SER A 277 -1.03 14.81 -24.63
C SER A 277 -0.87 15.96 -25.64
N GLU A 278 -1.70 17.01 -25.60
CA GLU A 278 -1.60 18.17 -26.48
C GLU A 278 -0.46 19.14 -26.08
N VAL A 279 -0.08 19.20 -24.80
CA VAL A 279 1.11 19.97 -24.38
C VAL A 279 2.42 19.27 -24.84
N ALA A 280 2.34 18.02 -25.31
CA ALA A 280 3.46 17.36 -26.00
C ALA A 280 3.57 17.73 -27.49
N GLY A 281 2.55 18.38 -28.08
CA GLY A 281 2.50 18.78 -29.49
C GLY A 281 2.77 20.26 -29.78
N LEU A 282 2.74 21.15 -28.79
CA LEU A 282 2.92 22.61 -28.96
C LEU A 282 4.29 23.14 -28.47
N CYS A 283 5.31 22.28 -28.40
CA CYS A 283 6.70 22.67 -28.16
C CYS A 283 7.63 22.17 -29.29
N GLN A 284 7.12 22.22 -30.52
CA GLN A 284 7.92 22.30 -31.75
C GLN A 284 7.46 23.53 -32.52
N GLU A 285 8.03 24.68 -32.16
CA GLU A 285 8.48 25.79 -33.03
C GLU A 285 9.30 26.76 -32.17
#